data_AF-A0A1Q8A7Q0-F1
#
_entry.id   AF-A0A1Q8A7Q0-F1
#
_cell.length_a   1.000
_cell.length_b   1.000
_cell.length_c   1.000
_cell.angle_alpha   90.00
_cell.angle_beta   90.00
_cell.angle_gamma   90.00
#
_symmetry.space_group_name_H-M   'P 1'
#
loop_
_entity.id
_entity.type
_entity.pdbx_description
1 polymer ?
#
loop_
_entity_poly.entity_id
_entity_poly.type
_entity_poly.pdbx_seq_one_letter_code
_entity_poly.pdbx_strand_id
1 'polypeptide(L)'
;MDLVIHAGDFTGKGLVDGLRRLGPFRGVYGNTDGPDVRRELPAVDTVEAVGIKIGVDHPSEGGAPSTLEARIGAKFTGVQVIIHGHSHQTKNIVKNGILWFNPGSATGTFPAREMTYGVLRIGKEVRGEIIKL
;
A
#
# COMPACT_ATOMS: atom_id res chain seq x y z
N MET A 1 -10.65 -12.07 7.19
CA MET A 1 -9.67 -11.03 6.80
C MET A 1 -8.98 -10.63 8.08
N ASP A 2 -7.67 -10.83 8.15
CA ASP A 2 -6.93 -10.73 9.43
C ASP A 2 -6.29 -9.35 9.63
N LEU A 3 -6.03 -8.62 8.53
CA LEU A 3 -5.40 -7.32 8.54
C LEU A 3 -5.80 -6.50 7.31
N VAL A 4 -6.17 -5.24 7.52
CA VAL A 4 -6.38 -4.22 6.48
C VAL A 4 -5.10 -3.41 6.33
N ILE A 5 -4.60 -3.28 5.10
CA ILE A 5 -3.50 -2.36 4.77
C ILE A 5 -3.98 -1.36 3.72
N HIS A 6 -3.83 -0.07 3.99
CA HIS A 6 -4.13 0.99 3.02
C HIS A 6 -2.85 1.74 2.62
N ALA A 7 -2.62 1.82 1.31
CA ALA A 7 -1.40 2.39 0.73
C ALA A 7 -1.53 3.90 0.47
N GLY A 8 -2.08 4.67 1.41
CA GLY A 8 -2.22 6.14 1.33
C GLY A 8 -3.30 6.69 0.40
N ASP A 9 -3.44 8.01 0.39
CA ASP A 9 -4.48 8.78 -0.30
C ASP A 9 -5.90 8.44 0.20
N PHE A 10 -6.10 8.61 1.51
CA PHE A 10 -7.41 8.47 2.15
C PHE A 10 -8.34 9.64 1.85
N THR A 11 -7.79 10.82 1.56
CA THR A 11 -8.49 12.10 1.30
C THR A 11 -9.30 12.65 2.48
N GLY A 12 -9.34 11.95 3.62
CA GLY A 12 -9.92 12.44 4.86
C GLY A 12 -9.98 11.40 5.98
N LYS A 13 -10.01 11.87 7.23
CA LYS A 13 -10.02 11.03 8.43
C LYS A 13 -11.21 10.05 8.50
N GLY A 14 -12.36 10.39 7.91
CA GLY A 14 -13.55 9.53 7.92
C GLY A 14 -13.29 8.12 7.38
N LEU A 15 -12.47 8.01 6.32
CA LEU A 15 -12.09 6.72 5.76
C LEU A 15 -11.14 5.95 6.69
N VAL A 16 -10.16 6.63 7.29
CA VAL A 16 -9.25 6.03 8.29
C VAL A 16 -10.04 5.42 9.44
N ASP A 17 -11.00 6.15 9.99
CA ASP A 17 -11.85 5.68 11.08
C ASP A 17 -12.75 4.52 10.63
N GLY A 18 -13.25 4.55 9.40
CA GLY A 18 -14.00 3.46 8.78
C GLY A 18 -13.21 2.17 8.70
N LEU A 19 -11.97 2.24 8.19
CA LEU A 19 -11.10 1.08 8.04
C LEU A 19 -10.67 0.49 9.38
N ARG A 20 -10.39 1.34 10.39
CA ARG A 20 -10.12 0.90 11.77
C ARG A 20 -11.28 0.10 12.39
N ARG A 21 -12.52 0.36 11.97
CA ARG A 21 -13.70 -0.39 12.45
C ARG A 21 -13.87 -1.76 11.80
N LEU A 22 -13.22 -2.02 10.66
CA LEU A 22 -13.33 -3.31 9.97
C LEU A 22 -12.48 -4.40 10.64
N GLY A 23 -11.47 -4.03 11.43
CA GLY A 23 -10.57 -4.95 12.11
C GLY A 23 -9.17 -4.35 12.29
N PRO A 24 -8.15 -5.20 12.53
CA PRO A 24 -6.76 -4.76 12.57
C PRO A 24 -6.41 -3.97 11.30
N PHE A 25 -5.81 -2.79 11.48
CA PHE A 25 -5.57 -1.85 10.41
C PHE A 25 -4.15 -1.27 10.50
N ARG A 26 -3.50 -1.17 9.34
CA ARG A 26 -2.25 -0.44 9.13
C ARG A 26 -2.38 0.41 7.87
N GLY A 27 -1.71 1.54 7.85
CA GLY A 27 -1.73 2.42 6.70
C GLY A 27 -0.70 3.52 6.80
N VAL A 28 -0.35 4.08 5.65
CA VAL A 28 0.56 5.22 5.50
C VAL A 28 -0.18 6.34 4.82
N TYR A 29 0.13 7.61 5.11
CA TYR A 29 -0.47 8.72 4.35
C TYR A 29 0.15 8.87 2.97
N GLY A 30 -0.65 9.35 2.00
CA GLY A 30 -0.23 9.69 0.64
C GLY A 30 -0.04 11.19 0.42
N ASN A 31 0.16 11.60 -0.84
CA ASN A 31 0.38 13.00 -1.18
C ASN A 31 -0.90 13.85 -1.07
N THR A 32 -2.07 13.25 -1.25
CA THR A 32 -3.37 13.96 -1.20
C THR A 32 -3.93 14.09 0.21
N ASP A 33 -3.32 13.41 1.19
CA ASP A 33 -3.80 13.37 2.56
C ASP A 33 -3.50 14.66 3.33
N GLY A 34 -4.53 15.16 4.03
CA GLY A 34 -4.47 16.37 4.84
C GLY A 34 -3.83 16.16 6.23
N PRO A 35 -3.67 17.24 7.01
CA PRO A 35 -3.09 17.19 8.35
C PRO A 35 -3.84 16.29 9.34
N ASP A 36 -5.15 16.09 9.13
CA ASP A 36 -6.00 15.20 9.91
C ASP A 36 -5.58 13.74 9.78
N VAL A 37 -5.21 13.29 8.58
CA VAL A 37 -4.71 11.93 8.31
C VAL A 37 -3.22 11.81 8.67
N ARG A 38 -2.40 12.81 8.31
CA ARG A 38 -0.95 12.79 8.54
C ARG A 38 -0.53 12.77 10.01
N ARG A 39 -1.40 13.22 10.92
CA ARG A 39 -1.17 13.10 12.38
C ARG A 39 -1.42 11.70 12.92
N GLU A 40 -2.21 10.91 12.21
CA GLU A 40 -2.68 9.59 12.66
C GLU A 40 -1.85 8.44 12.08
N LEU A 41 -1.25 8.66 10.90
CA LEU A 41 -0.55 7.64 10.15
C LEU A 41 0.87 8.08 9.84
N PRO A 42 1.83 7.15 9.76
CA PRO A 42 3.19 7.46 9.34
C PRO A 42 3.30 7.65 7.82
N ALA A 43 4.43 8.20 7.36
CA ALA A 43 4.75 8.30 5.93
C ALA A 43 5.11 6.94 5.32
N VAL A 44 5.77 6.11 6.12
CA VAL A 44 6.32 4.80 5.77
C VAL A 44 6.07 3.89 6.95
N ASP A 45 5.68 2.65 6.70
CA ASP A 45 5.45 1.68 7.75
C ASP A 45 6.08 0.33 7.41
N THR A 46 6.44 -0.44 8.43
CA THR A 46 6.83 -1.85 8.28
C THR A 46 5.95 -2.69 9.19
N VAL A 47 5.24 -3.62 8.59
CA VAL A 47 4.29 -4.52 9.24
C VAL A 47 4.83 -5.93 9.20
N GLU A 48 4.68 -6.68 10.28
CA GLU A 48 4.98 -8.11 10.29
C GLU A 48 3.69 -8.91 10.37
N ALA A 49 3.52 -9.89 9.49
CA ALA A 49 2.40 -10.82 9.48
C ALA A 49 2.91 -12.24 9.22
N VAL A 50 2.67 -13.15 10.18
CA VAL A 50 3.08 -14.57 10.07
C VAL A 50 4.60 -14.71 9.76
N GLY A 51 5.44 -13.87 10.38
CA GLY A 51 6.89 -13.86 10.17
C GLY A 51 7.37 -13.21 8.86
N ILE A 52 6.46 -12.65 8.06
CA ILE A 52 6.77 -11.94 6.82
C ILE A 52 6.80 -10.43 7.10
N LYS A 53 7.91 -9.77 6.77
CA LYS A 53 8.03 -8.31 6.85
C LYS A 53 7.52 -7.67 5.57
N ILE A 54 6.61 -6.73 5.74
CA ILE A 54 5.87 -6.03 4.69
C ILE A 54 6.17 -4.54 4.85
N GLY A 55 6.91 -3.97 3.91
CA GLY A 55 7.07 -2.52 3.79
C GLY A 55 5.81 -1.92 3.16
N VAL A 56 5.35 -0.79 3.70
CA VAL A 56 4.22 -0.03 3.15
C VAL A 56 4.67 1.42 2.96
N ASP A 57 4.56 1.94 1.75
CA ASP A 57 4.92 3.33 1.43
C ASP A 57 3.96 3.91 0.41
N HIS A 58 3.58 5.17 0.61
CA HIS A 58 3.00 5.99 -0.43
C HIS A 58 3.93 7.18 -0.61
N PRO A 59 4.64 7.29 -1.75
CA PRO A 59 5.56 8.40 -2.01
C PRO A 59 4.85 9.77 -2.02
N SER A 60 4.63 10.32 -0.82
CA SER A 60 3.84 11.54 -0.58
C SER A 60 4.55 12.81 -1.07
N GLU A 61 5.87 12.71 -1.18
CA GLU A 61 6.80 13.57 -1.92
C GLU A 61 6.58 13.63 -3.45
N GLY A 62 5.70 12.80 -4.02
CA GLY A 62 5.52 12.65 -5.46
C GLY A 62 6.73 12.02 -6.16
N GLY A 63 6.83 12.20 -7.48
CA GLY A 63 8.00 11.80 -8.26
C GLY A 63 7.66 11.17 -9.61
N ALA A 64 8.65 11.09 -10.49
CA ALA A 64 8.48 10.46 -11.79
C ALA A 64 8.25 8.94 -11.63
N PRO A 65 7.38 8.31 -12.43
CA PRO A 65 7.16 6.86 -12.40
C PRO A 65 8.45 6.04 -12.55
N SER A 66 9.43 6.56 -13.30
CA SER A 66 10.72 5.92 -13.57
C SER A 66 11.63 5.79 -12.34
N THR A 67 11.48 6.65 -11.34
CA THR A 67 12.32 6.63 -10.11
C THR A 67 11.59 6.08 -8.91
N LEU A 68 10.28 5.82 -9.03
CA LEU A 68 9.40 5.43 -7.93
C LEU A 68 9.89 4.16 -7.22
N GLU A 69 10.16 3.08 -7.96
CA GLU A 69 10.60 1.81 -7.37
C GLU A 69 11.94 1.94 -6.66
N ALA A 70 12.91 2.65 -7.24
CA ALA A 70 14.22 2.83 -6.63
C ALA A 70 14.11 3.58 -5.29
N ARG A 71 13.26 4.61 -5.24
CA ARG A 71 13.03 5.42 -4.03
C ARG A 71 12.30 4.65 -2.94
N ILE A 72 11.24 3.93 -3.30
CA ILE A 72 10.51 3.07 -2.36
C ILE A 72 11.45 1.98 -1.83
N GLY A 73 12.18 1.30 -2.73
CA GLY A 73 13.07 0.20 -2.37
C GLY A 73 14.19 0.64 -1.41
N ALA A 74 14.73 1.84 -1.58
CA ALA A 74 15.77 2.38 -0.70
C ALA A 74 15.30 2.62 0.75
N LYS A 75 13.98 2.70 1.00
CA LYS A 75 13.41 2.89 2.34
C LYS A 75 13.31 1.60 3.15
N PHE A 76 13.45 0.43 2.50
CA PHE A 76 13.22 -0.87 3.15
C PHE A 76 14.44 -1.78 3.08
N THR A 77 14.70 -2.50 4.17
CA THR A 77 15.77 -3.51 4.24
C THR A 77 15.21 -4.80 4.84
N GLY A 78 15.47 -5.93 4.17
CA GLY A 78 15.06 -7.25 4.65
C GLY A 78 13.55 -7.51 4.66
N VAL A 79 12.78 -6.76 3.85
CA VAL A 79 11.35 -7.01 3.64
C VAL A 79 11.14 -8.05 2.54
N GLN A 80 10.09 -8.85 2.66
CA GLN A 80 9.70 -9.83 1.64
C GLN A 80 8.59 -9.29 0.74
N VAL A 81 7.86 -8.27 1.19
CA VAL A 81 6.78 -7.62 0.44
C VAL A 81 6.92 -6.12 0.54
N ILE A 82 6.67 -5.41 -0.55
CA ILE A 82 6.51 -3.95 -0.59
C ILE A 82 5.14 -3.65 -1.16
N ILE A 83 4.28 -3.03 -0.35
CA ILE A 83 2.98 -2.50 -0.75
C ILE A 83 3.14 -1.01 -1.01
N HIS A 84 2.73 -0.54 -2.18
CA HIS A 84 2.81 0.87 -2.50
C HIS A 84 1.63 1.41 -3.30
N GLY A 85 1.40 2.72 -3.17
CA GLY A 85 0.35 3.46 -3.88
C GLY A 85 0.90 4.40 -4.96
N HIS A 86 0.25 5.56 -5.08
CA HIS A 86 0.58 6.72 -5.93
C HIS A 86 0.29 6.57 -7.43
N SER A 87 0.74 5.49 -8.08
CA SER A 87 0.65 5.39 -9.54
C SER A 87 -0.74 5.07 -10.08
N HIS A 88 -1.65 4.59 -9.23
CA HIS A 88 -2.96 4.00 -9.59
C HIS A 88 -2.88 2.81 -10.57
N GLN A 89 -1.67 2.33 -10.86
CA GLN A 89 -1.41 1.19 -11.72
C GLN A 89 -1.14 -0.03 -10.87
N THR A 90 -1.92 -1.08 -11.08
CA THR A 90 -1.79 -2.32 -10.35
C THR A 90 -0.42 -2.95 -10.60
N LYS A 91 0.16 -3.54 -9.57
CA LYS A 91 1.43 -4.26 -9.66
C LYS A 91 1.38 -5.49 -8.77
N ASN A 92 1.85 -6.61 -9.30
CA ASN A 92 1.96 -7.87 -8.58
C ASN A 92 3.07 -8.70 -9.20
N ILE A 93 4.32 -8.34 -8.89
CA ILE A 93 5.51 -8.98 -9.47
C ILE A 93 6.53 -9.29 -8.38
N VAL A 94 7.28 -10.38 -8.53
CA VAL A 94 8.44 -10.66 -7.67
C VAL A 94 9.70 -10.16 -8.37
N LYS A 95 10.46 -9.31 -7.69
CA LYS A 95 11.74 -8.76 -8.18
C LYS A 95 12.77 -8.88 -7.07
N ASN A 96 13.89 -9.55 -7.36
CA ASN A 96 14.96 -9.80 -6.40
C ASN A 96 14.49 -10.46 -5.09
N GLY A 97 13.54 -11.40 -5.18
CA GLY A 97 12.97 -12.10 -4.02
C GLY A 97 11.96 -11.29 -3.20
N ILE A 98 11.63 -10.06 -3.61
CA ILE A 98 10.64 -9.20 -2.95
C ILE A 98 9.38 -9.15 -3.81
N LEU A 99 8.21 -9.35 -3.21
CA LEU A 99 6.92 -9.13 -3.86
C LEU A 99 6.61 -7.63 -3.88
N TRP A 100 6.61 -7.03 -5.07
CA TRP A 100 6.17 -5.66 -5.31
C TRP A 100 4.68 -5.67 -5.62
N PHE A 101 3.91 -5.00 -4.76
CA PHE A 101 2.47 -5.02 -4.80
C PHE A 101 1.88 -3.61 -4.79
N ASN A 102 1.06 -3.29 -5.78
CA ASN A 102 0.25 -2.08 -5.81
C ASN A 102 -1.20 -2.50 -6.09
N PRO A 103 -2.14 -2.27 -5.16
CA PRO A 103 -3.53 -2.70 -5.30
C PRO A 103 -4.31 -1.92 -6.36
N GLY A 104 -3.75 -0.83 -6.90
CA GLY A 104 -4.43 0.08 -7.81
C GLY A 104 -5.22 1.14 -7.06
N SER A 105 -6.41 1.47 -7.55
CA SER A 105 -7.33 2.45 -6.97
C SER A 105 -8.69 1.82 -6.75
N ALA A 106 -9.17 1.81 -5.50
CA ALA A 106 -10.49 1.29 -5.16
C ALA A 106 -11.63 2.16 -5.72
N THR A 107 -11.36 3.43 -6.01
CA THR A 107 -12.33 4.40 -6.53
C THR A 107 -12.21 4.62 -8.04
N GLY A 108 -11.24 3.99 -8.71
CA GLY A 108 -11.03 4.15 -10.15
C GLY A 108 -10.63 5.58 -10.55
N THR A 109 -10.11 6.36 -9.61
CA THR A 109 -9.70 7.74 -9.86
C THR A 109 -8.58 7.76 -10.89
N PHE A 110 -8.64 8.66 -11.88
CA PHE A 110 -7.59 8.79 -12.90
C PHE A 110 -6.20 8.94 -12.24
N PRO A 111 -5.15 8.23 -12.71
CA PRO A 111 -5.04 7.49 -13.98
C PRO A 111 -5.39 5.99 -13.91
N ALA A 112 -6.13 5.54 -12.89
CA ALA A 112 -6.61 4.17 -12.83
C ALA A 112 -7.46 3.84 -14.06
N ARG A 113 -7.27 2.65 -14.64
CA ARG A 113 -8.11 2.13 -15.72
C ARG A 113 -9.33 1.36 -15.21
N GLU A 114 -9.21 0.84 -13.98
CA GLU A 114 -10.18 -0.07 -13.37
C GLU A 114 -10.26 0.22 -11.87
N MET A 115 -11.43 0.00 -11.28
CA MET A 115 -11.58 -0.03 -9.82
C MET A 115 -11.07 -1.36 -9.30
N THR A 116 -10.06 -1.33 -8.42
CA THR A 116 -9.35 -2.52 -7.97
C THR A 116 -8.99 -2.45 -6.49
N TYR A 117 -8.90 -3.62 -5.87
CA TYR A 117 -8.25 -3.81 -4.58
C TYR A 117 -7.35 -5.05 -4.62
N GLY A 118 -6.49 -5.16 -3.61
CA GLY A 118 -5.55 -6.26 -3.51
C GLY A 118 -5.85 -7.19 -2.35
N VAL A 119 -5.58 -8.48 -2.54
CA VAL A 119 -5.59 -9.50 -1.48
C VAL A 119 -4.22 -10.15 -1.42
N LEU A 120 -3.59 -10.10 -0.25
CA LEU A 120 -2.38 -10.86 0.03
C LEU A 120 -2.72 -12.07 0.90
N ARG A 121 -2.33 -13.25 0.43
CA ARG A 121 -2.40 -14.49 1.20
C ARG A 121 -1.00 -14.83 1.69
N ILE A 122 -0.83 -14.91 3.01
CA ILE A 122 0.45 -15.17 3.65
C ILE A 122 0.38 -16.54 4.32
N GLY A 123 1.23 -17.45 3.86
CA GLY A 123 1.42 -18.78 4.43
C GLY A 123 2.87 -19.22 4.28
N LYS A 124 3.10 -20.43 3.74
CA LYS A 124 4.48 -20.86 3.37
C LYS A 124 5.09 -19.96 2.29
N GLU A 125 4.24 -19.37 1.46
CA GLU A 125 4.60 -18.40 0.43
C GLU A 125 3.66 -17.19 0.56
N VAL A 126 4.10 -16.05 0.04
CA VAL A 126 3.25 -14.87 -0.11
C VAL A 126 2.70 -14.84 -1.53
N ARG A 127 1.37 -14.71 -1.67
CA ARG A 127 0.71 -14.58 -2.97
C ARG A 127 -0.19 -13.34 -2.96
N GLY A 128 0.02 -12.45 -3.91
CA GLY A 128 -0.86 -11.32 -4.18
C GLY A 128 -1.89 -11.64 -5.26
N GLU A 129 -3.08 -11.09 -5.15
CA GLU A 129 -4.14 -11.12 -6.14
C GLU A 129 -4.73 -9.72 -6.28
N ILE A 130 -5.00 -9.30 -7.51
CA ILE A 130 -5.69 -8.03 -7.81
C ILE A 130 -7.12 -8.37 -8.21
N ILE A 131 -8.08 -7.82 -7.48
CA ILE A 131 -9.51 -8.06 -7.67
C ILE A 131 -10.13 -6.78 -8.23
N LYS A 132 -10.89 -6.93 -9.32
CA LYS A 132 -11.67 -5.86 -9.92
C LYS A 132 -13.02 -5.72 -9.20
N LEU A 133 -13.44 -4.47 -8.98
CA LEU A 133 -14.74 -4.12 -8.39
C LEU A 133 -15.82 -3.98 -9.46
#